data_AF-A0A1Q7W4X4-F1
#
_entry.id   AF-A0A1Q7W4X4-F1
#
_cell.length_a   1.000
_cell.length_b   1.000
_cell.length_c   1.000
_cell.angle_alpha   90.00
_cell.angle_beta   90.00
_cell.angle_gamma   90.00
#
_symmetry.space_group_name_H-M   'P 1'
#
loop_
_entity.id
_entity.type
_entity.pdbx_description
1 polymer ?
#
loop_
_entity_poly.entity_id
_entity_poly.type
_entity_poly.pdbx_seq_one_letter_code
_entity_poly.pdbx_strand_id
1 'polypeptide(L)'
;MYPLVRQPEQPGEVTSGAAARQPERLSGQPARPFLVPLRGFPGRPYVLYEAVRSSLLESVPGFVLGHVSHVYPTGASLYFTIVCAQGPDPVSQWQQAKQAVNAAILGAGGTISHHHGVGTDHAAGLAEEIGPLMLDTLRSVKRQLDPAGILNPGILLARDSG
;
A
#
# COMPACT_ATOMS: atom_id res chain seq x y z
N MET A 1 -4.16 32.92 -40.79
CA MET A 1 -5.51 32.37 -41.09
C MET A 1 -5.50 30.91 -40.66
N TYR A 2 -5.87 30.65 -39.40
CA TYR A 2 -5.96 29.29 -38.84
C TYR A 2 -7.43 28.84 -38.88
N PRO A 3 -7.75 27.59 -39.25
CA PRO A 3 -9.14 27.14 -39.24
C PRO A 3 -9.62 26.89 -37.80
N LEU A 4 -10.83 27.38 -37.50
CA LEU A 4 -11.57 27.11 -36.27
C LEU A 4 -11.94 25.62 -36.20
N VAL A 5 -11.40 24.93 -35.20
CA VAL A 5 -11.78 23.56 -34.84
C VAL A 5 -13.17 23.59 -34.19
N ARG A 6 -14.16 22.89 -34.78
CA ARG A 6 -15.48 22.68 -34.15
C ARG A 6 -15.31 21.89 -32.86
N GLN A 7 -15.92 22.36 -31.77
CA GLN A 7 -16.00 21.58 -30.54
C GLN A 7 -16.99 20.40 -30.71
N PRO A 8 -16.71 19.24 -30.11
CA PRO A 8 -17.67 18.14 -30.07
C PRO A 8 -18.84 18.46 -29.12
N GLU A 9 -20.03 18.07 -29.55
CA GLU A 9 -21.28 18.15 -28.77
C GLU A 9 -21.19 17.30 -27.49
N GLN A 10 -21.72 17.82 -26.38
CA GLN A 10 -21.76 17.15 -25.08
C GLN A 10 -22.83 16.04 -25.08
N PRO A 11 -22.55 14.80 -24.66
CA PRO A 11 -23.58 13.78 -24.51
C PRO A 11 -24.52 14.12 -23.34
N GLY A 12 -25.82 13.99 -23.60
CA GLY A 12 -26.90 14.25 -22.64
C GLY A 12 -26.85 13.35 -21.40
N GLU A 13 -27.26 13.95 -20.29
CA GLU A 13 -27.36 13.35 -18.97
C GLU A 13 -28.42 12.23 -18.94
N VAL A 14 -28.01 11.00 -18.63
CA VAL A 14 -28.91 9.87 -18.38
C VAL A 14 -28.79 9.49 -16.91
N THR A 15 -29.88 9.72 -16.18
CA THR A 15 -30.03 9.56 -14.74
C THR A 15 -29.94 8.09 -14.32
N SER A 16 -28.95 7.74 -13.49
CA SER A 16 -28.85 6.42 -12.84
C SER A 16 -29.68 6.41 -11.55
N GLY A 17 -30.77 5.64 -11.56
CA GLY A 17 -31.54 5.30 -10.37
C GLY A 17 -30.83 4.23 -9.56
N ALA A 18 -29.97 4.64 -8.63
CA ALA A 18 -29.50 3.80 -7.54
C ALA A 18 -29.65 4.59 -6.24
N ALA A 19 -30.63 4.21 -5.41
CA ALA A 19 -30.85 4.82 -4.12
C ALA A 19 -29.60 4.67 -3.24
N ALA A 20 -28.96 5.81 -2.94
CA ALA A 20 -27.86 5.88 -2.00
C ALA A 20 -28.36 5.44 -0.61
N ARG A 21 -27.91 4.27 -0.14
CA ARG A 21 -28.05 3.92 1.28
C ARG A 21 -27.17 4.86 2.09
N GLN A 22 -27.78 5.54 3.06
CA GLN A 22 -27.06 6.39 4.00
C GLN A 22 -26.06 5.53 4.79
N PRO A 23 -24.79 5.94 4.92
CA PRO A 23 -23.85 5.23 5.78
C PRO A 23 -24.24 5.45 7.24
N GLU A 24 -24.46 4.35 7.97
CA GLU A 24 -24.64 4.39 9.42
C GLU A 24 -23.42 5.04 10.09
N ARG A 25 -23.68 5.82 11.14
CA ARG A 25 -22.65 6.48 11.95
C ARG A 25 -21.64 5.44 12.45
N LEU A 26 -20.40 5.55 11.98
CA LEU A 26 -19.24 4.93 12.61
C LEU A 26 -19.04 5.56 13.99
N SER A 27 -19.61 4.95 15.03
CA SER A 27 -19.33 5.36 16.40
C SER A 27 -18.00 4.79 16.87
N GLY A 28 -17.07 5.67 17.22
CA GLY A 28 -16.11 5.42 18.29
C GLY A 28 -14.82 4.69 17.94
N GLN A 29 -13.93 5.35 17.19
CA GLN A 29 -12.49 5.52 17.45
C GLN A 29 -11.87 6.20 16.21
N PRO A 30 -10.92 7.16 16.37
CA PRO A 30 -10.36 7.86 15.23
C PRO A 30 -9.58 6.87 14.35
N ALA A 31 -9.96 6.81 13.07
CA ALA A 31 -9.20 6.08 12.07
C ALA A 31 -7.78 6.66 12.01
N ARG A 32 -6.78 5.77 12.14
CA ARG A 32 -5.38 6.16 12.02
C ARG A 32 -5.00 6.11 10.54
N PRO A 33 -4.46 7.20 9.97
CA PRO A 33 -3.99 7.17 8.58
C PRO A 33 -2.78 6.25 8.49
N PHE A 34 -2.89 5.22 7.65
CA PHE A 34 -1.77 4.34 7.32
C PHE A 34 -1.32 4.61 5.90
N LEU A 35 0.00 4.70 5.75
CA LEU A 35 0.69 5.26 4.62
C LEU A 35 1.57 4.18 3.98
N VAL A 36 1.31 3.89 2.71
CA VAL A 36 2.15 3.01 1.89
C VAL A 36 2.65 3.83 0.71
N PRO A 37 3.91 4.26 0.68
CA PRO A 37 4.48 4.97 -0.44
C PRO A 37 5.08 3.92 -1.39
N LEU A 38 4.58 3.86 -2.63
CA LEU A 38 4.90 2.79 -3.58
C LEU A 38 5.62 3.33 -4.80
N ARG A 39 6.74 2.72 -5.22
CA ARG A 39 7.40 3.07 -6.50
C ARG A 39 6.96 2.09 -7.60
N GLY A 40 6.39 2.60 -8.69
CA GLY A 40 6.18 1.81 -9.93
C GLY A 40 7.30 2.02 -10.95
N PHE A 41 7.60 1.02 -11.79
CA PHE A 41 8.53 1.07 -12.93
C PHE A 41 7.84 0.56 -14.21
N PRO A 42 8.25 1.00 -15.43
CA PRO A 42 7.58 2.13 -16.09
C PRO A 42 6.12 1.86 -16.50
N GLY A 43 5.26 2.86 -16.27
CA GLY A 43 4.12 3.13 -17.17
C GLY A 43 2.72 2.73 -16.69
N ARG A 44 2.54 2.17 -15.49
CA ARG A 44 1.19 1.80 -15.02
C ARG A 44 0.89 2.17 -13.57
N PRO A 45 1.12 3.43 -13.13
CA PRO A 45 0.74 3.88 -11.79
C PRO A 45 -0.76 3.64 -11.52
N TYR A 46 -1.60 3.69 -12.56
CA TYR A 46 -3.01 3.36 -12.46
C TYR A 46 -3.27 1.87 -12.13
N VAL A 47 -2.52 0.93 -12.71
CA VAL A 47 -2.69 -0.51 -12.42
C VAL A 47 -2.29 -0.82 -10.99
N LEU A 48 -1.16 -0.25 -10.54
CA LEU A 48 -0.75 -0.36 -9.14
C LEU A 48 -1.79 0.27 -8.20
N TYR A 49 -2.32 1.44 -8.57
CA TYR A 49 -3.36 2.10 -7.80
C TYR A 49 -4.62 1.25 -7.66
N GLU A 50 -5.15 0.72 -8.77
CA GLU A 50 -6.37 -0.10 -8.75
C GLU A 50 -6.16 -1.44 -8.05
N ALA A 51 -5.00 -2.08 -8.21
CA ALA A 51 -4.69 -3.33 -7.51
C ALA A 51 -4.69 -3.13 -5.99
N VAL A 52 -4.02 -2.07 -5.52
CA VAL A 52 -3.95 -1.74 -4.08
C VAL A 52 -5.32 -1.32 -3.56
N ARG A 53 -6.02 -0.45 -4.29
CA ARG A 53 -7.34 0.03 -3.89
C ARG A 53 -8.35 -1.10 -3.78
N SER A 54 -8.39 -2.01 -4.76
CA SER A 54 -9.31 -3.14 -4.76
C SER A 54 -8.99 -4.10 -3.62
N SER A 55 -7.72 -4.48 -3.45
CA SER A 55 -7.27 -5.33 -2.35
C SER A 55 -7.61 -4.76 -0.97
N LEU A 56 -7.45 -3.45 -0.79
CA LEU A 56 -7.83 -2.76 0.45
C LEU A 56 -9.35 -2.80 0.69
N LEU A 57 -10.16 -2.51 -0.31
CA LEU A 57 -11.62 -2.51 -0.18
C LEU A 57 -12.19 -3.91 0.07
N GLU A 58 -11.57 -4.94 -0.51
CA GLU A 58 -11.92 -6.34 -0.26
C GLU A 58 -11.53 -6.80 1.16
N SER A 59 -10.38 -6.35 1.65
CA SER A 59 -9.86 -6.75 2.97
C SER A 59 -10.51 -6.01 4.14
N VAL A 60 -10.74 -4.70 3.96
CA VAL A 60 -11.28 -3.81 5.01
C VAL A 60 -12.29 -2.82 4.41
N PRO A 61 -13.60 -3.14 4.47
CA PRO A 61 -14.63 -2.23 3.98
C PRO A 61 -14.53 -0.86 4.66
N GLY A 62 -14.44 0.19 3.86
CA GLY A 62 -14.20 1.54 4.34
C GLY A 62 -13.90 2.52 3.21
N PHE A 63 -13.26 3.63 3.55
CA PHE A 63 -12.77 4.61 2.59
C PHE A 63 -11.30 4.37 2.30
N VAL A 64 -10.96 4.30 1.02
CA VAL A 64 -9.59 4.27 0.52
C VAL A 64 -9.35 5.55 -0.26
N LEU A 65 -8.49 6.40 0.29
CA LEU A 65 -8.01 7.64 -0.33
C LEU A 65 -6.61 7.39 -0.88
N GLY A 66 -6.26 8.01 -1.99
CA GLY A 66 -4.94 7.88 -2.60
C GLY A 66 -4.49 9.18 -3.25
N HIS A 67 -3.19 9.48 -3.18
CA HIS A 67 -2.59 10.58 -3.92
C HIS A 67 -1.17 10.24 -4.37
N VAL A 68 -0.67 10.98 -5.37
CA VAL A 68 0.74 10.94 -5.75
C VAL A 68 1.50 11.91 -4.87
N SER A 69 2.46 11.42 -4.11
CA SER A 69 3.28 12.28 -3.23
C SER A 69 4.59 12.73 -3.89
N HIS A 70 5.18 11.89 -4.74
CA HIS A 70 6.44 12.16 -5.42
C HIS A 70 6.40 11.61 -6.84
N VAL A 71 7.09 12.28 -7.77
CA VAL A 71 7.20 11.87 -9.17
C VAL A 71 8.68 11.83 -9.56
N TYR A 72 9.03 10.82 -10.35
CA TYR A 72 10.38 10.56 -10.84
C TYR A 72 10.31 10.23 -12.34
N PRO A 73 11.43 10.35 -13.08
CA PRO A 73 11.48 9.93 -14.49
C PRO A 73 11.10 8.45 -14.68
N THR A 74 11.29 7.62 -13.65
CA THR A 74 11.03 6.17 -13.70
C THR A 74 9.72 5.74 -13.05
N GLY A 75 8.96 6.65 -12.44
CA GLY A 75 7.75 6.28 -11.69
C GLY A 75 7.22 7.36 -10.77
N ALA A 76 6.31 6.99 -9.87
CA ALA A 76 5.75 7.88 -8.87
C ALA A 76 5.53 7.14 -7.56
N SER A 77 5.48 7.87 -6.45
CA SER A 77 5.10 7.40 -5.12
C SER A 77 3.60 7.54 -4.91
N LEU A 78 2.86 6.44 -4.95
CA LEU A 78 1.45 6.43 -4.55
C LEU A 78 1.35 6.36 -3.04
N TYR A 79 0.52 7.19 -2.41
CA TYR A 79 0.30 7.26 -0.98
C TYR A 79 -1.17 6.93 -0.72
N PHE A 80 -1.45 5.91 0.10
CA PHE A 80 -2.82 5.55 0.49
C PHE A 80 -3.17 6.03 1.90
N THR A 81 -4.45 6.23 2.16
CA THR A 81 -5.01 6.43 3.49
C THR A 81 -6.30 5.63 3.59
N ILE A 82 -6.39 4.77 4.59
CA ILE A 82 -7.55 3.89 4.80
C ILE A 82 -8.27 4.30 6.07
N VAL A 83 -9.59 4.39 5.98
CA VAL A 83 -10.50 4.65 7.10
C VAL A 83 -11.51 3.51 7.11
N CYS A 84 -11.42 2.63 8.10
CA CYS A 84 -12.31 1.48 8.25
C CYS A 84 -12.74 1.33 9.72
N ALA A 85 -13.83 0.58 9.94
CA ALA A 85 -14.23 0.18 11.27
C ALA A 85 -13.27 -0.88 11.83
N GLN A 86 -12.97 -0.78 13.13
CA GLN A 86 -12.24 -1.84 13.82
C GLN A 86 -13.16 -3.04 14.06
N GLY A 87 -12.68 -4.23 13.68
CA GLY A 87 -13.31 -5.49 14.03
C GLY A 87 -13.02 -5.91 15.47
N PRO A 88 -13.48 -7.12 15.88
CA PRO A 88 -13.25 -7.65 17.22
C PRO A 88 -11.77 -7.93 17.52
N ASP A 89 -10.97 -8.21 16.48
CA ASP A 89 -9.51 -8.29 16.54
C ASP A 89 -8.90 -7.36 15.48
N PRO A 90 -8.66 -6.08 15.82
CA PRO A 90 -8.18 -5.09 14.85
C PRO A 90 -6.76 -5.37 14.37
N VAL A 91 -5.94 -6.09 15.16
CA VAL A 91 -4.56 -6.41 14.78
C VAL A 91 -4.56 -7.49 13.71
N SER A 92 -5.31 -8.57 13.90
CA SER A 92 -5.43 -9.63 12.91
C SER A 92 -6.12 -9.13 11.63
N GLN A 93 -7.18 -8.31 11.76
CA GLN A 93 -7.83 -7.64 10.63
C GLN A 93 -6.80 -6.86 9.79
N TRP A 94 -5.94 -6.08 10.44
CA TRP A 94 -4.89 -5.32 9.77
C TRP A 94 -3.84 -6.21 9.12
N GLN A 95 -3.36 -7.24 9.82
CA GLN A 95 -2.34 -8.15 9.30
C GLN A 95 -2.81 -8.87 8.02
N GLN A 96 -4.07 -9.31 7.98
CA GLN A 96 -4.66 -9.94 6.79
C GLN A 96 -4.74 -8.95 5.62
N ALA A 97 -5.23 -7.74 5.87
CA ALA A 97 -5.28 -6.68 4.85
C ALA A 97 -3.88 -6.34 4.33
N LYS A 98 -2.89 -6.24 5.22
CA LYS A 98 -1.49 -5.96 4.86
C LYS A 98 -0.87 -7.04 3.99
N GLN A 99 -1.10 -8.32 4.31
CA GLN A 99 -0.62 -9.43 3.49
C GLN A 99 -1.21 -9.37 2.08
N ALA A 100 -2.54 -9.21 1.96
CA ALA A 100 -3.21 -9.11 0.67
C ALA A 100 -2.71 -7.92 -0.16
N VAL A 101 -2.55 -6.75 0.48
CA VAL A 101 -2.08 -5.53 -0.19
C VAL A 101 -0.62 -5.64 -0.60
N ASN A 102 0.26 -6.21 0.22
CA ASN A 102 1.65 -6.43 -0.16
C ASN A 102 1.75 -7.35 -1.39
N ALA A 103 0.96 -8.43 -1.45
CA ALA A 103 0.89 -9.29 -2.62
C ALA A 103 0.37 -8.54 -3.86
N ALA A 104 -0.65 -7.69 -3.71
CA ALA A 104 -1.17 -6.86 -4.80
C ALA A 104 -0.13 -5.85 -5.31
N ILE A 105 0.64 -5.23 -4.40
CA ILE A 105 1.74 -4.31 -4.73
C ILE A 105 2.78 -5.02 -5.60
N LEU A 106 3.30 -6.16 -5.12
CA LEU A 106 4.35 -6.91 -5.79
C LEU A 106 3.86 -7.48 -7.13
N GLY A 107 2.65 -8.04 -7.16
CA GLY A 107 2.02 -8.54 -8.38
C GLY A 107 1.77 -7.48 -9.44
N ALA A 108 1.57 -6.21 -9.03
CA ALA A 108 1.43 -5.08 -9.94
C ALA A 108 2.78 -4.39 -10.29
N GLY A 109 3.91 -4.93 -9.83
CA GLY A 109 5.25 -4.41 -10.11
C GLY A 109 5.63 -3.17 -9.28
N GLY A 110 4.99 -2.96 -8.13
CA GLY A 110 5.37 -1.95 -7.14
C GLY A 110 6.38 -2.46 -6.11
N THR A 111 6.90 -1.56 -5.29
CA THR A 111 7.78 -1.88 -4.14
C THR A 111 7.06 -1.72 -2.81
N ILE A 112 7.39 -2.51 -1.80
CA ILE A 112 6.69 -2.58 -0.50
C ILE A 112 6.82 -1.32 0.36
N SER A 113 7.82 -0.50 0.09
CA SER A 113 8.03 0.79 0.73
C SER A 113 8.80 1.73 -0.19
N HIS A 114 8.63 3.02 0.05
CA HIS A 114 9.38 4.11 -0.57
C HIS A 114 10.09 4.97 0.47
N HIS A 115 9.46 5.35 1.60
CA HIS A 115 10.13 6.15 2.64
C HIS A 115 9.76 5.88 4.11
N HIS A 116 8.83 4.99 4.46
CA HIS A 116 8.59 4.63 5.89
C HIS A 116 9.51 3.55 6.41
N GLY A 117 10.38 3.01 5.54
CA GLY A 117 11.10 1.79 5.83
C GLY A 117 10.15 0.60 5.90
N VAL A 118 10.60 -0.45 6.58
CA VAL A 118 9.94 -1.77 6.55
C VAL A 118 9.33 -2.11 7.91
N GLY A 119 10.11 -1.95 8.98
CA GLY A 119 9.66 -2.34 10.32
C GLY A 119 9.23 -3.81 10.37
N THR A 120 8.33 -4.13 11.30
CA THR A 120 7.66 -5.45 11.34
C THR A 120 6.50 -5.54 10.36
N ASP A 121 5.83 -4.41 10.08
CA ASP A 121 4.59 -4.35 9.29
C ASP A 121 4.80 -4.71 7.80
N HIS A 122 5.98 -4.45 7.25
CA HIS A 122 6.32 -4.79 5.87
C HIS A 122 7.38 -5.89 5.75
N ALA A 123 7.83 -6.50 6.85
CA ALA A 123 8.95 -7.45 6.83
C ALA A 123 8.68 -8.66 5.92
N ALA A 124 7.46 -9.21 5.98
CA ALA A 124 7.05 -10.31 5.10
C ALA A 124 7.04 -9.91 3.62
N GLY A 125 6.54 -8.71 3.29
CA GLY A 125 6.56 -8.21 1.93
C GLY A 125 7.98 -7.94 1.42
N LEU A 126 8.86 -7.40 2.25
CA LEU A 126 10.26 -7.20 1.87
C LEU A 126 10.92 -8.54 1.53
N ALA A 127 10.68 -9.58 2.35
CA ALA A 127 11.24 -10.90 2.13
C ALA A 127 10.87 -11.47 0.75
N GLU A 128 9.64 -11.23 0.30
CA GLU A 128 9.17 -11.60 -1.04
C GLU A 128 9.81 -10.72 -2.13
N GLU A 129 9.93 -9.41 -1.91
CA GLU A 129 10.51 -8.47 -2.89
C GLU A 129 11.99 -8.74 -3.18
N ILE A 130 12.82 -8.92 -2.15
CA ILE A 130 14.28 -9.02 -2.31
C ILE A 130 14.79 -10.46 -2.41
N GLY A 131 13.96 -11.43 -2.02
CA GLY A 131 14.28 -12.84 -2.05
C GLY A 131 15.28 -13.32 -0.99
N PRO A 132 15.50 -14.64 -0.89
CA PRO A 132 16.26 -15.27 0.18
C PRO A 132 17.74 -14.87 0.22
N LEU A 133 18.38 -14.70 -0.94
CA LEU A 133 19.80 -14.33 -1.02
C LEU A 133 20.07 -12.95 -0.38
N MET A 134 19.20 -11.98 -0.66
CA MET A 134 19.35 -10.65 -0.09
C MET A 134 19.02 -10.63 1.41
N LEU A 135 18.05 -11.44 1.86
CA LEU A 135 17.81 -11.62 3.29
C LEU A 135 19.03 -12.21 4.01
N ASP A 136 19.69 -13.21 3.43
CA ASP A 136 20.90 -13.81 4.03
C ASP A 136 22.08 -12.84 4.04
N THR A 137 22.17 -11.98 3.03
CA THR A 137 23.13 -10.88 3.00
C THR A 137 22.87 -9.91 4.15
N LEU A 138 21.62 -9.47 4.35
CA LEU A 138 21.24 -8.60 5.46
C LEU A 138 21.55 -9.25 6.82
N ARG A 139 21.24 -10.54 7.00
CA ARG A 139 21.58 -11.29 8.22
C ARG A 139 23.08 -11.35 8.46
N SER A 140 23.87 -11.58 7.40
CA SER A 140 25.34 -11.67 7.51
C SER A 140 25.96 -10.34 7.91
N VAL A 141 25.52 -9.25 7.29
CA VAL A 141 25.94 -7.88 7.68
C VAL A 141 25.53 -7.59 9.12
N LYS A 142 24.29 -7.92 9.50
CA LYS A 142 23.78 -7.72 10.86
C LYS A 142 24.61 -8.46 11.91
N ARG A 143 24.94 -9.73 11.69
CA ARG A 143 25.79 -10.51 12.61
C ARG A 143 27.21 -9.95 12.72
N GLN A 144 27.77 -9.44 11.62
CA GLN A 144 29.11 -8.84 11.64
C GLN A 144 29.14 -7.53 12.41
N LEU A 145 28.13 -6.68 12.25
CA LEU A 145 28.08 -5.35 12.87
C LEU A 145 27.47 -5.34 14.27
N ASP A 146 26.63 -6.31 14.60
CA ASP A 146 25.96 -6.44 15.90
C ASP A 146 25.94 -7.91 16.36
N PRO A 147 27.12 -8.47 16.70
CA PRO A 147 27.25 -9.86 17.12
C PRO A 147 26.52 -10.16 18.44
N ALA A 148 26.28 -9.14 19.27
CA ALA A 148 25.53 -9.27 20.51
C ALA A 148 24.00 -9.13 20.31
N GLY A 149 23.55 -8.77 19.11
CA GLY A 149 22.13 -8.63 18.78
C GLY A 149 21.39 -7.53 19.55
N ILE A 150 22.08 -6.46 19.98
CA ILE A 150 21.50 -5.41 20.83
C ILE A 150 20.73 -4.35 20.04
N LEU A 151 21.08 -4.15 18.76
CA LEU A 151 20.53 -3.07 17.95
C LEU A 151 19.19 -3.51 17.35
N ASN A 152 18.11 -3.27 18.10
CA ASN A 152 16.72 -3.44 17.67
C ASN A 152 16.35 -4.87 17.17
N PRO A 153 16.51 -5.89 18.03
CA PRO A 153 16.34 -7.29 17.65
C PRO A 153 14.89 -7.67 17.34
N GLY A 154 14.67 -8.31 16.20
CA GLY A 154 13.37 -8.87 15.80
C GLY A 154 12.48 -7.94 14.96
N ILE A 155 12.99 -6.78 14.53
CA ILE A 155 12.20 -5.84 13.72
C ILE A 155 12.26 -6.19 12.23
N LEU A 156 13.42 -5.99 11.59
CA LEU A 156 13.57 -6.27 10.15
C LEU A 156 13.84 -7.76 9.89
N LEU A 157 14.68 -8.36 10.73
CA LEU A 157 15.09 -9.75 10.66
C LEU A 157 14.57 -10.45 11.90
N ALA A 158 14.05 -11.67 11.73
CA ALA A 158 13.70 -12.54 12.85
C ALA A 158 14.91 -12.71 13.77
N ARG A 159 14.65 -12.89 15.07
CA ARG A 159 15.71 -13.23 16.03
C ARG A 159 16.28 -14.59 15.66
N ASP A 160 17.59 -14.74 15.80
CA ASP A 160 18.22 -16.04 15.70
C ASP A 160 17.66 -16.93 16.82
N SER A 161 17.19 -18.12 16.47
CA SER A 161 16.85 -19.14 17.45
C SER A 161 18.17 -19.60 18.07
N GLY A 162 18.43 -19.19 19.31
CA GLY A 162 19.60 -19.60 20.07
C GLY A 162 19.66 -21.10 20.31
#